data_AF-A0A938LKL0-F1
#
_entry.id   AF-A0A938LKL0-F1
#
_cell.length_a   1.000
_cell.length_b   1.000
_cell.length_c   1.000
_cell.angle_alpha   90.00
_cell.angle_beta   90.00
_cell.angle_gamma   90.00
#
_symmetry.space_group_name_H-M   'P 1'
#
loop_
_entity.id
_entity.type
_entity.pdbx_description
1 polymer ?
#
loop_
_entity_poly.entity_id
_entity_poly.type
_entity_poly.pdbx_seq_one_letter_code
_entity_poly.pdbx_strand_id
1 'polypeptide(L)' 'MLVVLALVVFAIICWWRIFSRAGYSGALALLLLVPFGELIMLCILAFGNWPALSELARLRQLLNQPRT' A
#
# COMPACT_ATOMS: atom_id res chain seq x y z
N MET A 1 19.17 -18.72 13.69
CA MET A 1 18.21 -19.02 12.59
C MET A 1 16.79 -18.53 12.90
N LEU A 2 16.23 -18.74 14.10
CA LEU A 2 14.89 -18.24 14.49
C LEU A 2 14.68 -16.73 14.31
N VAL A 3 15.70 -15.91 14.58
CA VAL A 3 15.61 -14.44 14.43
C VAL A 3 15.37 -14.03 12.97
N VAL A 4 16.01 -14.71 12.02
CA VAL A 4 15.84 -14.44 10.59
C VAL A 4 14.41 -14.78 10.16
N LEU A 5 13.88 -15.90 10.65
CA LEU A 5 12.50 -16.32 10.37
C LEU A 5 11.48 -15.29 10.88
N ALA A 6 11.69 -14.78 12.10
CA ALA A 6 10.83 -13.75 12.69
C ALA A 6 10.87 -12.43 11.91
N LEU A 7 12.06 -12.01 11.46
CA LEU A 7 12.23 -10.80 10.66
C LEU A 7 11.52 -10.91 9.31
N VAL A 8 11.61 -12.06 8.65
CA VAL A 8 10.92 -12.30 7.36
C VAL A 8 9.40 -12.22 7.55
N VAL A 9 8.85 -12.91 8.55
CA VAL A 9 7.41 -12.86 8.85
C VAL A 9 6.96 -11.44 9.18
N PHE A 10 7.75 -10.71 9.97
CA PHE A 10 7.45 -9.32 10.31
C PHE A 10 7.45 -8.42 9.08
N ALA A 11 8.43 -8.57 8.18
CA ALA A 11 8.50 -7.82 6.93
C ALA A 11 7.26 -8.07 6.06
N ILE A 12 6.83 -9.33 5.93
CA ILE A 12 5.62 -9.71 5.17
C ILE A 12 4.36 -9.04 5.78
N ILE A 13 4.22 -9.05 7.11
CA ILE A 13 3.08 -8.41 7.79
C ILE A 13 3.11 -6.89 7.60
N CYS A 14 4.28 -6.27 7.71
CA CYS A 14 4.45 -4.84 7.44
C CYS A 14 4.04 -4.48 6.01
N TRP A 15 4.47 -5.26 5.02
CA TRP A 15 4.07 -5.07 3.62
C TRP A 15 2.55 -5.24 3.43
N TRP A 16 1.94 -6.26 4.03
CA TRP A 16 0.48 -6.45 3.98
C TRP A 16 -0.26 -5.23 4.56
N ARG A 17 0.17 -4.76 5.73
CA ARG A 17 -0.39 -3.57 6.39
C ARG A 17 -0.31 -2.33 5.50
N ILE A 18 0.81 -2.12 4.81
CA ILE A 18 1.00 -1.00 3.89
C ILE A 18 0.04 -1.10 2.71
N PHE A 19 -0.17 -2.30 2.15
CA PHE A 19 -1.08 -2.52 1.02
C PHE A 19 -2.54 -2.25 1.38
N SER A 20 -2.97 -2.73 2.55
CA SER A 20 -4.30 -2.46 3.07
C SER A 20 -4.52 -0.95 3.31
N ARG A 21 -3.47 -0.22 3.69
CA ARG A 21 -3.51 1.24 3.89
C ARG A 21 -3.48 2.02 2.57
N ALA A 22 -2.82 1.48 1.54
CA ALA A 22 -2.73 2.08 0.22
C ALA A 22 -4.00 1.87 -0.62
N GLY A 23 -5.05 1.21 -0.12
CA GLY A 23 -6.34 1.12 -0.79
C GLY A 23 -6.38 0.16 -2.00
N TYR A 24 -5.35 -0.66 -2.17
CA TYR A 24 -5.30 -1.66 -3.24
C TYR A 24 -6.21 -2.85 -2.92
N SER A 25 -7.01 -3.29 -3.90
CA SER A 25 -7.97 -4.38 -3.75
C SER A 25 -7.26 -5.72 -3.56
N GLY A 26 -7.87 -6.62 -2.78
CA GLY A 26 -7.35 -7.96 -2.46
C GLY A 26 -7.02 -8.85 -3.68
N ALA A 27 -7.31 -8.42 -4.91
CA ALA A 27 -6.83 -9.05 -6.14
C ALA A 27 -5.29 -9.02 -6.26
N LEU A 28 -4.60 -8.08 -5.61
CA LEU A 28 -3.14 -8.10 -5.46
C LEU A 28 -2.63 -9.25 -4.58
N ALA A 29 -3.50 -9.89 -3.78
CA ALA A 29 -3.14 -11.10 -3.04
C ALA A 29 -2.83 -12.30 -3.98
N LEU A 30 -3.32 -12.29 -5.23
CA LEU A 30 -2.88 -13.28 -6.23
C LEU A 30 -1.41 -13.09 -6.62
N LEU A 31 -0.88 -11.87 -6.53
CA LEU A 31 0.53 -11.59 -6.81
C LEU A 31 1.47 -12.10 -5.70
N LEU A 32 0.93 -12.35 -4.50
CA LEU A 32 1.65 -12.94 -3.36
C LEU A 32 2.02 -14.41 -3.60
N LEU A 33 1.34 -15.08 -4.54
CA LEU A 33 1.70 -16.43 -4.99
C LEU A 33 2.94 -16.42 -5.90
N VAL A 34 3.36 -15.24 -6.38
CA VAL A 34 4.49 -15.07 -7.28
C VAL A 34 5.72 -14.62 -6.47
N PRO A 35 6.86 -15.32 -6.52
CA PRO A 35 8.07 -14.97 -5.76
C PRO A 35 8.65 -13.59 -6.12
N PHE A 36 8.34 -13.08 -7.31
CA PHE A 36 8.71 -11.71 -7.75
C PHE A 36 7.67 -10.65 -7.38
N GLY A 37 6.62 -11.03 -6.63
CA GLY A 37 5.58 -10.13 -6.17
C GLY A 37 6.17 -8.92 -5.46
N GLU A 38 7.16 -9.10 -4.59
CA GLU A 38 7.84 -8.04 -3.83
C GLU A 38 8.48 -6.95 -4.70
N LEU A 39 9.05 -7.31 -5.86
CA LEU A 39 9.68 -6.36 -6.76
C LEU A 39 8.63 -5.52 -7.51
N ILE A 40 7.57 -6.18 -7.98
CA ILE A 40 6.43 -5.51 -8.60
C ILE A 40 5.72 -4.61 -7.57
N MET A 41 5.64 -5.08 -6.32
CA MET A 41 5.15 -4.36 -5.15
C MET A 41 5.89 -3.03 -4.97
N LEU A 42 7.22 -3.06 -4.98
CA LEU A 42 8.08 -1.88 -4.89
C LEU A 42 7.83 -0.92 -6.05
N CYS A 43 7.69 -1.43 -7.28
CA CYS A 43 7.37 -0.61 -8.44
C CYS A 43 5.99 0.06 -8.32
N ILE A 44 4.97 -0.66 -7.87
CA ILE A 44 3.63 -0.09 -7.66
C ILE A 44 3.63 0.90 -6.50
N LEU A 45 4.38 0.66 -5.43
CA LEU A 45 4.42 1.60 -4.30
C LEU A 45 5.19 2.88 -4.66
N ALA A 46 6.27 2.75 -5.43
CA ALA A 46 7.12 3.85 -5.87
C ALA A 46 6.50 4.69 -7.01
N PHE A 47 5.85 4.04 -7.98
CA PHE A 47 5.31 4.69 -9.17
C PHE A 47 3.77 4.70 -9.24
N GLY A 48 3.08 3.97 -8.36
CA GLY A 48 1.63 3.91 -8.34
C GLY A 48 1.02 5.11 -7.64
N ASN A 49 -0.21 5.43 -8.03
CA ASN A 49 -0.95 6.55 -7.46
C ASN A 49 -1.60 6.11 -6.14
N TRP A 50 -1.35 6.88 -5.07
CA TRP A 50 -1.85 6.53 -3.74
C TRP A 50 -3.28 7.09 -3.58
N PRO A 51 -4.33 6.25 -3.51
CA PRO A 51 -5.71 6.74 -3.40
C PRO A 51 -5.97 7.54 -2.11
N ALA A 52 -5.20 7.26 -1.05
CA ALA A 52 -5.23 8.03 0.19
C ALA A 52 -4.84 9.51 -0.05
N LEU A 53 -3.91 9.79 -0.96
CA LEU A 53 -3.52 11.16 -1.32
C LEU A 53 -4.61 11.86 -2.13
N SER A 54 -5.28 11.13 -3.04
CA SER A 54 -6.40 11.71 -3.79
C SER A 54 -7.58 12.09 -2.91
N GLU A 55 -7.88 11.30 -1.88
CA GLU A 55 -8.97 11.63 -0.94
C GLU A 55 -8.61 12.85 -0.09
N LEU A 56 -7.36 12.95 0.40
CA LEU A 56 -6.87 14.14 1.10
C LEU A 56 -6.93 15.40 0.23
N ALA A 57 -6.54 15.31 -1.04
CA ALA A 57 -6.62 16.42 -1.98
C ALA A 57 -8.08 16.87 -2.21
N ARG A 58 -8.99 15.91 -2.38
CA ARG A 58 -10.43 16.15 -2.53
C ARG A 58 -11.02 16.81 -1.28
N LEU A 59 -10.73 16.30 -0.09
CA LEU A 59 -11.18 16.87 1.17
C LEU A 59 -10.64 18.31 1.35
N ARG A 60 -9.38 18.55 0.99
CA ARG A 60 -8.80 19.89 1.04
C ARG A 60 -9.46 20.85 0.05
N GLN A 61 -9.85 20.38 -1.13
CA GLN A 61 -10.66 21.17 -2.06
C GLN A 61 -12.04 21.50 -1.49
N LEU A 62 -12.72 20.52 -0.86
CA LEU A 62 -14.02 20.74 -0.22
C LEU A 62 -13.94 21.74 0.94
N LEU A 63 -12.86 21.70 1.73
CA LEU A 63 -12.64 22.67 2.82
C LEU A 63 -12.22 24.05 2.31
N ASN A 64 -11.52 24.11 1.17
CA ASN A 64 -11.08 25.36 0.55
C ASN A 64 -12.15 26.01 -0.34
N GLN A 65 -13.30 25.36 -0.54
CA GLN A 65 -14.47 26.02 -1.11
C GLN A 65 -15.04 26.98 -0.06
N PRO A 66 -15.00 28.31 -0.29
CA PRO A 66 -15.72 29.24 0.56
C PRO A 66 -17.20 28.91 0.45
N ARG A 67 -17.77 28.41 1.55
CA ARG A 67 -19.20 28.12 1.69
C ARG A 67 -19.96 29.45 1.52
N THR A 68 -20.33 29.76 0.27
CA THR A 68 -21.22 30.88 -0.10
C THR A 68 -22.64 30.60 0.34
#